data_AF-A0A7W8WF32-F1
#
_entry.id   AF-A0A7W8WF32-F1
#
_cell.length_a   1.000
_cell.length_b   1.000
_cell.length_c   1.000
_cell.angle_alpha   90.00
_cell.angle_beta   90.00
_cell.angle_gamma   90.00
#
_symmetry.space_group_name_H-M   'P 1'
#
loop_
_entity.id
_entity.type
_entity.pdbx_description
1 polymer ?
#
loop_
_entity_poly.entity_id
_entity_poly.type
_entity_poly.pdbx_seq_one_letter_code
_entity_poly.pdbx_strand_id
1 'polypeptide(L)'
;MNLPAGREATLLAFDYGEKRIGVAVGNSLTRRARPLVVVQNRSKEYRFEALGKLIAEWKPDALVVGLPMHPDGTPHERTQLAKRFGNQLNGRFNLPVTWVDERYSSVEAEAEIRAGNARADMLDAEAASIILQQYLDGLSDDHEFH
;
A
#
# COMPACT_ATOMS: atom_id res chain seq x y z
N MET A 1 12.04 4.60 10.50
CA MET A 1 11.46 3.87 11.64
C MET A 1 11.92 2.43 11.46
N ASN A 2 12.79 1.92 12.34
CA ASN A 2 13.38 0.59 12.16
C ASN A 2 12.39 -0.45 12.70
N LEU A 3 11.90 -1.35 11.85
CA LEU A 3 11.21 -2.55 12.34
C LEU A 3 12.25 -3.39 13.08
N PRO A 4 12.01 -3.85 14.31
CA PRO A 4 12.99 -4.66 15.03
C PRO A 4 13.30 -5.92 14.22
N ALA A 5 14.57 -6.14 13.91
CA ALA A 5 15.04 -7.32 13.21
C ALA A 5 14.55 -8.60 13.91
N GLY A 6 13.90 -9.49 13.16
CA GLY A 6 13.46 -10.81 13.63
C GLY A 6 12.02 -10.94 14.14
N ARG A 7 11.20 -9.88 14.11
CA ARG A 7 9.76 -10.01 14.41
C ARG A 7 8.94 -10.03 13.12
N GLU A 8 8.16 -11.10 12.93
CA GLU A 8 7.14 -11.19 11.89
C GLU A 8 6.18 -10.00 12.01
N ALA A 9 6.10 -9.19 10.95
CA ALA A 9 5.25 -8.00 10.89
C ALA A 9 4.24 -8.17 9.75
N THR A 10 2.96 -8.00 10.08
CA THR A 10 1.89 -7.94 9.09
C THR A 10 1.72 -6.50 8.64
N LEU A 11 1.66 -6.29 7.33
CA LEU A 11 1.58 -4.96 6.72
C LEU A 11 0.32 -4.90 5.85
N LEU A 12 -0.37 -3.76 5.90
CA LEU A 12 -1.37 -3.40 4.90
C LEU A 12 -0.84 -2.27 4.03
N ALA A 13 -1.02 -2.38 2.72
CA ALA A 13 -0.71 -1.32 1.78
C ALA A 13 -1.95 -0.77 1.10
N PHE A 14 -1.87 0.51 0.72
CA PHE A 14 -2.95 1.24 0.08
C PHE A 14 -2.47 1.96 -1.17
N ASP A 15 -3.14 1.71 -2.29
CA ASP A 15 -3.11 2.58 -3.47
C ASP A 15 -4.30 3.55 -3.39
N TYR A 16 -4.02 4.84 -3.22
CA TYR A 16 -5.05 5.85 -2.99
C TYR A 16 -5.48 6.53 -4.30
N GLY A 17 -6.60 6.07 -4.86
CA GLY A 17 -7.26 6.69 -6.00
C GLY A 17 -8.49 7.54 -5.61
N GLU A 18 -8.92 8.44 -6.49
CA GLU A 18 -10.08 9.31 -6.24
C GLU A 18 -11.40 8.55 -6.05
N LYS A 19 -11.59 7.45 -6.77
CA LYS A 19 -12.83 6.65 -6.75
C LYS A 19 -12.70 5.34 -5.97
N ARG A 20 -11.50 4.78 -5.92
CA ARG A 20 -11.21 3.46 -5.38
C ARG A 20 -9.89 3.50 -4.62
N ILE A 21 -9.79 2.68 -3.58
CA ILE A 21 -8.58 2.46 -2.81
C ILE A 21 -8.26 0.98 -2.94
N GLY A 22 -7.13 0.68 -3.57
CA GLY A 22 -6.58 -0.65 -3.58
C GLY A 22 -6.04 -1.01 -2.21
N VAL A 23 -6.28 -2.23 -1.75
CA VAL A 23 -5.72 -2.74 -0.50
C VAL A 23 -4.99 -4.04 -0.76
N ALA A 24 -3.79 -4.15 -0.21
CA ALA A 24 -2.98 -5.37 -0.21
C ALA A 24 -2.50 -5.70 1.20
N VAL A 25 -2.15 -6.97 1.39
CA VAL A 25 -1.58 -7.48 2.63
C VAL A 25 -0.28 -8.20 2.34
N GLY A 26 0.66 -8.12 3.27
CA GLY A 26 1.95 -8.77 3.16
C GLY A 26 2.58 -8.99 4.52
N ASN A 27 3.69 -9.73 4.51
CA ASN A 27 4.38 -10.12 5.72
C ASN A 27 5.90 -9.98 5.56
N SER A 28 6.57 -9.45 6.58
CA SER A 28 8.02 -9.22 6.57
C SER A 28 8.85 -10.51 6.55
N LEU A 29 8.34 -11.62 7.08
CA LEU A 29 9.04 -12.91 7.13
C LEU A 29 9.12 -13.57 5.76
N THR A 30 8.00 -13.65 5.04
CA THR A 30 7.97 -14.26 3.70
C THR A 30 8.40 -13.29 2.60
N ARG A 31 8.41 -11.98 2.90
CA ARG A 31 8.61 -10.88 1.94
C ARG A 31 7.68 -11.00 0.73
N ARG A 32 6.44 -11.40 0.97
CA ARG A 32 5.42 -11.49 -0.08
C ARG A 32 4.26 -10.58 0.22
N ALA A 33 3.83 -9.84 -0.80
CA ALA A 33 2.58 -9.12 -0.84
C ALA A 33 1.57 -9.84 -1.74
N ARG A 34 0.29 -9.62 -1.47
CA ARG A 34 -0.80 -10.04 -2.35
C ARG A 34 -1.96 -9.04 -2.31
N PRO A 35 -2.73 -8.91 -3.40
CA PRO A 35 -3.95 -8.12 -3.38
C PRO A 35 -4.92 -8.68 -2.33
N LEU A 36 -5.66 -7.77 -1.67
CA LEU A 36 -6.66 -8.12 -0.67
C LEU A 36 -8.07 -7.75 -1.15
N VAL A 37 -8.31 -6.46 -1.39
CA VAL A 37 -9.64 -5.95 -1.76
C VAL A 37 -9.55 -4.54 -2.35
N VAL A 38 -10.57 -4.13 -3.10
CA VAL A 38 -10.75 -2.74 -3.53
C VAL A 38 -11.88 -2.09 -2.71
N VAL A 39 -11.58 -0.99 -2.03
CA VAL A 39 -12.54 -0.20 -1.24
C VAL A 39 -13.02 1.00 -2.06
N GLN A 40 -14.31 1.29 -2.03
CA GLN A 40 -14.86 2.48 -2.70
C GLN A 40 -14.52 3.76 -1.93
N ASN A 41 -13.93 4.74 -2.60
CA ASN A 41 -13.56 6.04 -2.02
C ASN A 41 -14.73 7.03 -2.18
N ARG A 42 -15.81 6.83 -1.41
CA ARG A 42 -17.04 7.64 -1.50
C ARG A 42 -17.01 8.86 -0.58
N SER A 43 -17.22 8.63 0.71
CA SER A 43 -17.13 9.63 1.77
C SER A 43 -16.00 9.28 2.72
N LYS A 44 -15.59 10.26 3.53
CA LYS A 44 -14.55 10.07 4.55
C LYS A 44 -14.96 9.02 5.57
N GLU A 45 -16.21 9.04 5.98
CA GLU A 45 -16.79 8.15 6.98
C GLU A 45 -16.82 6.72 6.44
N TYR A 46 -17.36 6.53 5.23
CA TYR A 46 -17.47 5.22 4.60
C TYR A 46 -16.09 4.55 4.43
N ARG A 47 -15.12 5.29 3.87
CA ARG A 47 -13.78 4.71 3.63
C ARG A 47 -13.09 4.34 4.93
N PHE A 48 -13.13 5.19 5.96
CA PHE A 48 -12.44 4.88 7.21
C PHE A 48 -13.16 3.82 8.05
N GLU A 49 -14.48 3.65 7.88
CA GLU A 49 -15.18 2.49 8.45
C GLU A 49 -14.73 1.18 7.77
N ALA A 50 -14.70 1.15 6.44
CA ALA A 50 -14.25 -0.02 5.68
C ALA A 50 -12.79 -0.39 5.99
N LEU A 51 -11.89 0.60 5.97
CA LEU A 51 -10.47 0.39 6.31
C LEU A 51 -10.30 -0.01 7.79
N GLY A 52 -11.10 0.55 8.69
CA GLY A 52 -11.09 0.16 10.10
C GLY A 52 -11.44 -1.30 10.33
N LYS A 53 -12.38 -1.86 9.55
CA LYS A 53 -12.70 -3.29 9.60
C LYS A 53 -11.51 -4.15 9.16
N LEU A 54 -10.83 -3.77 8.08
CA LEU A 54 -9.64 -4.47 7.59
C LEU A 54 -8.49 -4.40 8.61
N ILE A 55 -8.26 -3.24 9.22
CA ILE A 55 -7.23 -3.06 10.26
C ILE A 55 -7.55 -3.91 11.50
N ALA A 56 -8.82 -3.99 11.91
CA ALA A 56 -9.23 -4.81 13.06
C ALA A 56 -9.11 -6.31 12.78
N GLU A 57 -9.37 -6.73 11.54
CA GLU A 57 -9.27 -8.12 11.09
C GLU A 57 -7.80 -8.56 10.97
N TRP A 58 -7.00 -7.80 10.23
CA TRP A 58 -5.62 -8.17 9.89
C TRP A 58 -4.59 -7.75 10.94
N LYS A 59 -4.94 -6.81 11.84
CA LYS A 59 -4.09 -6.28 12.91
C LYS A 59 -2.65 -5.96 12.45
N PRO A 60 -2.48 -5.14 11.40
CA PRO A 60 -1.16 -4.84 10.87
C PRO A 60 -0.30 -4.08 11.89
N ASP A 61 0.99 -4.35 11.87
CA ASP A 61 2.00 -3.64 12.67
C ASP A 61 2.33 -2.26 12.07
N ALA A 62 2.21 -2.11 10.74
CA ALA A 62 2.39 -0.85 10.03
C ALA A 62 1.59 -0.81 8.72
N LEU A 63 1.42 0.41 8.22
CA LEU A 63 0.70 0.71 7.00
C LEU A 63 1.66 1.29 5.94
N VAL A 64 1.42 0.94 4.69
CA VAL A 64 2.17 1.45 3.53
C VAL A 64 1.22 2.19 2.60
N VAL A 65 1.61 3.34 2.08
CA VAL A 65 0.79 4.15 1.17
C VAL A 65 1.61 4.49 -0.07
N GLY A 66 1.07 4.20 -1.25
CA GLY A 66 1.66 4.62 -2.52
C GLY A 66 1.71 6.14 -2.66
N LEU A 67 2.81 6.65 -3.20
CA LEU A 67 2.98 8.05 -3.59
C LEU A 67 3.18 8.12 -5.10
N PRO A 68 2.15 8.59 -5.85
CA PRO A 68 2.32 8.86 -7.26
C PRO A 68 3.37 9.94 -7.46
N MET A 69 4.33 9.65 -8.34
CA MET A 69 5.39 10.55 -8.77
C MET A 69 5.25 10.83 -10.26
N HIS A 70 5.21 12.11 -10.62
CA HIS A 70 5.14 12.55 -12.02
C HIS A 70 6.56 12.86 -12.54
N PRO A 71 6.91 12.42 -13.76
CA PRO A 71 8.23 12.69 -14.36
C PRO A 71 8.48 14.18 -14.69
N ASP A 72 7.43 14.99 -14.77
CA ASP A 72 7.45 16.35 -15.33
C ASP A 72 7.51 17.47 -14.27
N GLY A 73 7.52 17.13 -12.98
CA GLY A 73 7.69 18.09 -11.88
C GLY A 73 6.51 19.02 -11.62
N THR A 74 5.36 18.83 -12.29
CA THR A 74 4.13 19.60 -12.01
C THR A 74 3.50 19.20 -10.66
N PRO A 75 2.86 20.13 -9.93
CA PRO A 75 2.64 19.95 -8.50
C PRO A 75 1.62 18.85 -8.21
N HIS A 76 2.13 17.75 -7.67
CA HIS A 76 1.87 17.22 -6.32
C HIS A 76 0.43 17.06 -5.81
N GLU A 77 -0.67 17.37 -6.53
CA GLU A 77 -2.02 17.27 -5.95
C GLU A 77 -2.35 15.84 -5.52
N ARG A 78 -2.09 14.85 -6.38
CA ARG A 78 -2.25 13.43 -6.04
C ARG A 78 -1.30 12.99 -4.94
N THR A 79 -0.04 13.42 -4.99
CA THR A 79 0.96 13.16 -3.94
C THR A 79 0.52 13.76 -2.59
N GLN A 80 -0.03 14.97 -2.59
CA GLN A 80 -0.55 15.66 -1.40
C GLN A 80 -1.78 14.95 -0.85
N LEU A 81 -2.69 14.49 -1.72
CA LEU A 81 -3.84 13.70 -1.32
C LEU A 81 -3.41 12.38 -0.66
N ALA A 82 -2.46 11.66 -1.25
CA ALA A 82 -1.90 10.43 -0.69
C ALA A 82 -1.18 10.67 0.65
N LYS A 83 -0.40 11.76 0.78
CA LYS A 83 0.20 12.18 2.06
C LYS A 83 -0.86 12.50 3.12
N ARG A 84 -1.89 13.27 2.75
CA ARG A 84 -3.01 13.60 3.64
C ARG A 84 -3.76 12.34 4.07
N PHE A 85 -3.99 11.41 3.16
CA PHE A 85 -4.61 10.12 3.45
C PHE A 85 -3.78 9.31 4.45
N GLY A 86 -2.47 9.16 4.21
CA GLY A 86 -1.57 8.49 5.15
C GLY A 86 -1.54 9.14 6.53
N ASN A 87 -1.50 10.48 6.60
CA ASN A 87 -1.58 11.20 7.88
C ASN A 87 -2.91 10.97 8.61
N GLN A 88 -4.02 10.88 7.87
CA GLN A 88 -5.33 10.54 8.45
C GLN A 88 -5.39 9.10 8.96
N LEU A 89 -4.77 8.14 8.27
CA LEU A 89 -4.63 6.76 8.75
C LEU A 89 -3.86 6.73 10.08
N ASN A 90 -2.70 7.39 10.12
CA ASN A 90 -1.89 7.48 11.33
C ASN A 90 -2.68 8.09 12.50
N GLY A 91 -3.28 9.26 12.29
CA GLY A 91 -4.03 9.95 13.36
C GLY A 91 -5.28 9.21 13.84
N ARG A 92 -5.88 8.35 13.01
CA ARG A 92 -7.12 7.62 13.35
C ARG A 92 -6.87 6.25 13.97
N PHE A 93 -5.83 5.55 13.53
CA PHE A 93 -5.55 4.17 13.94
C PHE A 93 -4.29 4.02 14.80
N ASN A 94 -3.52 5.10 14.96
CA ASN A 94 -2.27 5.13 15.72
C ASN A 94 -1.26 4.06 15.25
N LEU A 95 -1.26 3.77 13.94
CA LEU A 95 -0.32 2.86 13.31
C LEU A 95 0.75 3.64 12.56
N PRO A 96 2.01 3.16 12.55
CA PRO A 96 3.05 3.70 11.69
C PRO A 96 2.62 3.69 10.23
N VAL A 97 2.90 4.78 9.51
CA VAL A 97 2.62 4.88 8.07
C VAL A 97 3.93 5.20 7.35
N THR A 98 4.25 4.40 6.34
CA THR A 98 5.37 4.63 5.42
C THR A 98 4.83 4.89 4.03
N TRP A 99 5.53 5.74 3.28
CA TRP A 99 5.18 6.05 1.90
C TRP A 99 6.21 5.47 0.94
N VAL A 100 5.72 4.94 -0.18
CA VAL A 100 6.55 4.31 -1.22
C VAL A 100 6.34 5.03 -2.54
N ASP A 101 7.43 5.38 -3.20
CA ASP A 101 7.43 6.08 -4.50
C ASP A 101 6.96 5.12 -5.62
N GLU A 102 5.85 5.46 -6.27
CA GLU A 102 5.31 4.70 -7.39
C GLU A 102 6.08 5.02 -8.67
N ARG A 103 7.12 4.23 -8.95
CA ARG A 103 7.79 4.24 -10.25
C ARG A 103 7.28 3.06 -11.07
N TYR A 104 6.50 3.36 -12.12
CA TYR A 104 6.17 2.46 -13.24
C TYR A 104 5.18 1.29 -13.05
N SER A 105 4.28 1.29 -12.05
CA SER A 105 3.35 0.16 -11.86
C SER A 105 2.21 0.04 -12.88
N SER A 106 1.83 1.12 -13.59
CA SER A 106 0.69 1.08 -14.52
C SER A 106 0.91 0.15 -15.72
N VAL A 107 2.13 0.10 -16.26
CA VAL A 107 2.41 -0.68 -17.48
C VAL A 107 2.45 -2.18 -17.19
N GLU A 108 3.04 -2.58 -16.07
CA GLU A 108 3.14 -3.98 -15.66
C GLU A 108 1.79 -4.54 -15.19
N ALA A 109 1.02 -3.75 -14.43
CA ALA A 109 -0.32 -4.15 -14.01
C ALA A 109 -1.28 -4.33 -15.19
N GLU A 110 -1.25 -3.44 -16.18
CA GLU A 110 -2.05 -3.58 -17.41
C GLU A 110 -1.65 -4.82 -18.24
N ALA A 111 -0.36 -5.18 -18.24
CA ALA A 111 0.13 -6.37 -18.92
C ALA A 111 -0.41 -7.66 -18.27
N GLU A 112 -0.45 -7.74 -16.94
CA GLU A 112 -0.97 -8.90 -16.20
C GLU A 112 -2.48 -9.10 -16.39
N ILE A 113 -3.27 -8.03 -16.48
CA ILE A 113 -4.69 -8.14 -16.87
C ILE A 113 -4.82 -8.68 -18.29
N ARG A 114 -4.03 -8.16 -19.23
CA ARG A 114 -4.09 -8.58 -20.63
C ARG A 114 -3.71 -10.05 -20.79
N ALA A 115 -2.82 -10.55 -19.92
CA ALA A 115 -2.48 -11.97 -19.82
C ALA A 115 -3.59 -12.82 -19.18
N GLY A 116 -4.64 -12.21 -18.61
CA GLY A 116 -5.74 -12.90 -17.94
C GLY A 116 -5.43 -13.33 -16.50
N ASN A 117 -4.29 -12.90 -15.96
CA ASN A 117 -3.82 -13.27 -14.62
C ASN A 117 -4.44 -12.40 -13.51
N ALA A 118 -4.94 -11.21 -13.86
CA ALA A 118 -5.58 -10.28 -12.93
C ALA A 118 -6.99 -9.90 -13.40
N ARG A 119 -7.93 -9.76 -12.46
CA ARG A 119 -9.27 -9.27 -12.77
C ARG A 119 -9.28 -7.74 -12.81
N ALA A 120 -9.95 -7.17 -13.80
CA ALA A 120 -10.01 -5.72 -14.00
C ALA A 120 -10.63 -4.96 -12.81
N ASP A 121 -11.48 -5.60 -12.01
CA ASP A 121 -12.07 -5.04 -10.79
C ASP A 121 -11.11 -5.05 -9.59
N MET A 122 -10.03 -5.82 -9.65
CA MET A 122 -9.00 -5.91 -8.61
C MET A 122 -7.75 -5.09 -8.93
N LEU A 123 -7.76 -4.37 -10.05
CA LEU A 123 -6.63 -3.56 -10.52
C LEU A 123 -5.97 -2.70 -9.46
N ASP A 124 -6.75 -1.93 -8.69
CA ASP A 124 -6.17 -1.05 -7.67
C ASP A 124 -5.57 -1.89 -6.52
N ALA A 125 -6.16 -3.05 -6.19
CA ALA A 125 -5.60 -3.96 -5.18
C ALA A 125 -4.30 -4.61 -5.65
N GLU A 126 -4.18 -4.93 -6.95
CA GLU A 126 -2.93 -5.37 -7.56
C GLU A 126 -1.85 -4.29 -7.46
N ALA A 127 -2.20 -3.04 -7.80
CA ALA A 127 -1.29 -1.90 -7.65
C ALA A 127 -0.82 -1.73 -6.19
N ALA A 128 -1.73 -1.84 -5.21
CA ALA A 128 -1.39 -1.85 -3.80
C ALA A 128 -0.44 -2.99 -3.42
N SER A 129 -0.56 -4.16 -4.06
CA SER A 129 0.34 -5.29 -3.82
C SER A 129 1.74 -5.06 -4.36
N ILE A 130 1.85 -4.41 -5.53
CA ILE A 130 3.14 -4.01 -6.12
C ILE A 130 3.83 -2.99 -5.20
N ILE A 131 3.10 -1.98 -4.72
CA ILE A 131 3.60 -0.99 -3.76
C ILE A 131 4.16 -1.70 -2.51
N LEU A 132 3.41 -2.67 -1.97
CA LEU A 132 3.86 -3.40 -0.79
C LEU A 132 5.06 -4.31 -1.07
N GLN A 133 5.08 -4.95 -2.24
CA GLN A 133 6.19 -5.80 -2.65
C GLN A 133 7.47 -4.98 -2.77
N GLN A 134 7.41 -3.79 -3.40
CA GLN A 134 8.55 -2.87 -3.48
C GLN A 134 9.08 -2.47 -2.09
N TYR A 135 8.17 -2.21 -1.14
CA TYR A 135 8.56 -1.93 0.24
C TYR A 135 9.27 -3.13 0.89
N LEU A 136 8.71 -4.33 0.75
CA LEU A 136 9.23 -5.57 1.32
C LEU A 136 10.58 -5.96 0.72
N ASP A 137 10.77 -5.80 -0.59
CA ASP A 137 12.01 -6.08 -1.30
C ASP A 137 13.13 -5.10 -0.91
N GLY A 138 12.77 -3.87 -0.55
CA GLY A 138 13.67 -2.86 -0.03
C GLY A 138 14.09 -3.05 1.44
N LEU A 139 13.49 -4.00 2.17
CA LEU A 139 13.94 -4.37 3.51
C LEU A 139 15.25 -5.16 3.38
N SER A 140 16.39 -4.51 3.65
CA SER A 140 17.67 -5.20 3.75
C SER A 140 17.57 -6.33 4.78
N ASP A 141 18.11 -7.50 4.43
CA ASP A 141 18.58 -8.41 5.48
C ASP A 141 19.76 -7.70 6.14
N ASP A 142 19.57 -7.10 7.30
CA ASP A 142 20.71 -6.80 8.18
C ASP A 142 21.29 -8.14 8.66
N HIS A 143 22.02 -8.82 7.78
CA HIS A 143 23.03 -9.79 8.15
C HIS A 143 24.38 -9.06 8.12
N GLU A 144 24.69 -8.37 9.21
CA GLU A 144 26.09 -8.08 9.54
C GLU A 144 26.81 -9.42 9.69
N PHE A 145 27.69 -9.75 8.74
CA PHE A 145 28.88 -10.53 9.07
C PHE A 145 29.94 -9.53 9.56
N HIS A 146 30.16 -9.51 10.87
CA HIS A 146 31.42 -9.12 11.52
C HIS A 146 31.66 -10.03 12.73
#